data_AF-A0A0Q7TRX2-F1
#
_entry.id   AF-A0A0Q7TRX2-F1
#
_cell.length_a   1.000
_cell.length_b   1.000
_cell.length_c   1.000
_cell.angle_alpha   90.00
_cell.angle_beta   90.00
_cell.angle_gamma   90.00
#
_symmetry.space_group_name_H-M   'P 1'
#
loop_
_entity.id
_entity.type
_entity.pdbx_description
1 polymer ?
#
loop_
_entity_poly.entity_id
_entity_poly.type
_entity_poly.pdbx_seq_one_letter_code
_entity_poly.pdbx_strand_id
1 'polypeptide(L)'
;MIRIGIVGVNYGRTVLLPAFRADARCEVVALAGSDESRTAEHAQAVNVRKAYGDWRALIEDDGVDAVAIATVPSLQTQIALAALAAGKPVFAEKPMASTLDEARTMLDAADASGLPTGIDFNFHEIMAWQRAKAMLDEGAIGKLRHVTVHWHVENYAIQNRMRNWKTLRDDGGGVLGNFISHCFHYLEWFVGPLSGLQARVGGLPGDDALDTTVAMALQYASGSLASLSMSCASFRGSGHCIEFYGEDGTLVLDNRTADYMRGFQLSHAKRPGELTPVPVEDPADAGQPDGRIAPASRLAAKFIDCLASKPRYKPNAAPGFAAGFRVQRLIDAAQRSNREGRFVDVAPGDLK
;
A
#
# COMPACT_ATOMS: atom_id res chain seq x y z
N MET A 1 -19.57 2.37 19.19
CA MET A 1 -19.34 1.73 17.88
C MET A 1 -18.96 2.83 16.92
N ILE A 2 -17.86 2.66 16.18
CA ILE A 2 -17.35 3.63 15.21
C ILE A 2 -18.05 3.40 13.87
N ARG A 3 -18.66 4.42 13.29
CA ARG A 3 -19.43 4.34 12.04
C ARG A 3 -18.56 4.74 10.87
N ILE A 4 -18.23 3.79 9.99
CA ILE A 4 -17.36 4.00 8.83
C ILE A 4 -18.21 4.24 7.58
N GLY A 5 -17.87 5.28 6.83
CA GLY A 5 -18.34 5.48 5.46
C GLY A 5 -17.23 5.12 4.47
N ILE A 6 -17.56 4.36 3.41
CA ILE A 6 -16.59 3.96 2.39
C ILE A 6 -16.91 4.67 1.07
N VAL A 7 -15.93 5.39 0.52
CA VAL A 7 -16.02 6.01 -0.81
C VAL A 7 -15.25 5.17 -1.82
N GLY A 8 -15.95 4.71 -2.87
CA GLY A 8 -15.42 3.77 -3.86
C GLY A 8 -15.95 2.35 -3.67
N VAL A 9 -16.84 1.93 -4.57
CA VAL A 9 -17.64 0.68 -4.43
C VAL A 9 -17.03 -0.56 -5.08
N ASN A 10 -15.81 -0.46 -5.62
CA ASN A 10 -15.06 -1.60 -6.13
C ASN A 10 -14.22 -2.20 -5.00
N TYR A 11 -12.93 -1.82 -4.92
CA TYR A 11 -12.04 -2.27 -3.85
C TYR A 11 -12.59 -1.97 -2.45
N GLY A 12 -13.23 -0.82 -2.27
CA GLY A 12 -13.86 -0.48 -0.99
C GLY A 12 -14.96 -1.45 -0.57
N ARG A 13 -15.72 -2.02 -1.52
CA ARG A 13 -16.73 -3.05 -1.22
C ARG A 13 -16.12 -4.44 -1.06
N THR A 14 -15.17 -4.81 -1.90
CA THR A 14 -14.64 -6.19 -1.93
C THR A 14 -13.57 -6.45 -0.87
N VAL A 15 -12.85 -5.41 -0.42
CA VAL A 15 -11.74 -5.52 0.53
C VAL A 15 -11.97 -4.67 1.78
N LEU A 16 -12.16 -3.35 1.65
CA LEU A 16 -12.25 -2.50 2.84
C LEU A 16 -13.49 -2.77 3.69
N LEU A 17 -14.65 -3.02 3.07
CA LEU A 17 -15.88 -3.34 3.79
C LEU A 17 -15.73 -4.59 4.68
N PRO A 18 -15.31 -5.76 4.16
CA PRO A 18 -15.08 -6.91 5.03
C PRO A 18 -13.92 -6.67 6.01
N ALA A 19 -12.89 -5.90 5.63
CA ALA A 19 -11.77 -5.57 6.51
C ALA A 19 -12.20 -4.80 7.76
N PHE A 20 -12.99 -3.73 7.59
CA PHE A 20 -13.55 -2.99 8.71
C PHE A 20 -14.53 -3.85 9.50
N ARG A 21 -15.45 -4.58 8.84
CA ARG A 21 -16.43 -5.45 9.53
C ARG A 21 -15.80 -6.57 10.37
N ALA A 22 -14.54 -6.92 10.15
CA ALA A 22 -13.85 -7.91 10.97
C ALA A 22 -13.67 -7.43 12.42
N ASP A 23 -13.74 -6.12 12.69
CA ASP A 23 -13.62 -5.54 14.02
C ASP A 23 -14.99 -5.12 14.59
N ALA A 24 -15.42 -5.77 15.67
CA ALA A 24 -16.72 -5.55 16.31
C ALA A 24 -16.91 -4.12 16.89
N ARG A 25 -15.83 -3.33 17.00
CA ARG A 25 -15.90 -1.95 17.48
C ARG A 25 -16.40 -1.00 16.40
N CYS A 26 -16.42 -1.41 15.13
CA CYS A 26 -16.87 -0.58 14.03
C CYS A 26 -18.02 -1.19 13.23
N GLU A 27 -18.73 -0.33 12.51
CA GLU A 27 -19.78 -0.71 11.58
C GLU A 27 -19.64 0.12 10.30
N VAL A 28 -19.68 -0.52 9.13
CA VAL A 28 -19.77 0.18 7.85
C VAL A 28 -21.22 0.59 7.61
N VAL A 29 -21.51 1.88 7.71
CA VAL A 29 -22.88 2.43 7.68
C VAL A 29 -23.28 3.04 6.33
N ALA A 30 -22.29 3.43 5.52
CA ALA A 30 -22.51 4.14 4.26
C ALA A 30 -21.53 3.70 3.17
N LEU A 31 -22.02 3.57 1.94
CA LEU A 31 -21.21 3.50 0.73
C LEU A 31 -21.47 4.73 -0.15
N ALA A 32 -20.42 5.25 -0.80
CA ALA A 32 -20.57 6.26 -1.84
C ALA A 32 -19.87 5.82 -3.13
N GLY A 33 -20.54 6.02 -4.25
CA GLY A 33 -20.03 5.79 -5.60
C GLY A 33 -20.53 6.86 -6.56
N SER A 34 -20.03 6.87 -7.79
CA SER A 34 -20.38 7.88 -8.81
C SER A 34 -21.72 7.62 -9.52
N ASP A 35 -22.42 6.54 -9.17
CA ASP A 35 -23.68 6.13 -9.75
C ASP A 35 -24.61 5.71 -8.61
N GLU A 36 -25.69 6.45 -8.42
CA GLU A 36 -26.60 6.28 -7.27
C GLU A 36 -27.27 4.91 -7.27
N SER A 37 -27.84 4.48 -8.41
CA SER A 37 -28.55 3.20 -8.53
C SER A 37 -27.62 2.02 -8.25
N ARG A 38 -26.46 2.01 -8.91
CA ARG A 38 -25.47 0.95 -8.72
C ARG A 38 -24.91 0.93 -7.30
N THR A 39 -24.72 2.11 -6.69
CA THR A 39 -24.27 2.20 -5.29
C THR A 39 -25.32 1.66 -4.33
N ALA A 40 -26.60 1.96 -4.57
CA ALA A 40 -27.72 1.44 -3.78
C ALA A 40 -27.82 -0.10 -3.89
N GLU A 41 -27.74 -0.65 -5.11
CA GLU A 41 -27.70 -2.11 -5.33
C GLU A 41 -26.51 -2.75 -4.60
N HIS A 42 -25.34 -2.15 -4.70
CA HIS A 42 -24.13 -2.63 -4.02
C HIS A 42 -24.26 -2.60 -2.50
N ALA A 43 -24.81 -1.54 -1.92
CA ALA A 43 -25.05 -1.43 -0.49
C ALA A 43 -26.08 -2.45 -0.01
N GLN A 44 -27.18 -2.63 -0.74
CA GLN A 44 -28.20 -3.62 -0.44
C GLN A 44 -27.62 -5.05 -0.46
N ALA A 45 -26.83 -5.40 -1.47
CA ALA A 45 -26.23 -6.72 -1.62
C ALA A 45 -25.28 -7.11 -0.46
N VAL A 46 -24.77 -6.14 0.28
CA VAL A 46 -23.85 -6.36 1.41
C VAL A 46 -24.44 -5.86 2.74
N ASN A 47 -25.74 -5.54 2.79
CA ASN A 47 -26.42 -5.04 4.00
C ASN A 47 -25.76 -3.80 4.62
N VAL A 48 -25.39 -2.80 3.81
CA VAL A 48 -25.00 -1.46 4.28
C VAL A 48 -26.21 -0.54 4.20
N ARG A 49 -26.47 0.22 5.26
CA ARG A 49 -27.74 0.94 5.46
C ARG A 49 -27.92 2.13 4.54
N LYS A 50 -26.86 2.85 4.21
CA LYS A 50 -26.90 4.07 3.39
C LYS A 50 -26.06 3.93 2.13
N ALA A 51 -26.57 4.48 1.04
CA ALA A 51 -25.90 4.56 -0.24
C ALA A 51 -26.01 5.99 -0.78
N TYR A 52 -24.91 6.53 -1.29
CA TYR A 52 -24.84 7.88 -1.81
C TYR A 52 -24.29 7.88 -3.24
N GLY A 53 -24.95 8.60 -4.14
CA GLY A 53 -24.44 8.87 -5.50
C GLY A 53 -23.36 9.96 -5.57
N ASP A 54 -23.08 10.62 -4.45
CA ASP A 54 -21.99 11.60 -4.30
C ASP A 54 -21.27 11.36 -2.97
N TRP A 55 -19.94 11.37 -3.00
CA TRP A 55 -19.11 11.24 -1.81
C TRP A 55 -19.25 12.42 -0.85
N ARG A 56 -19.62 13.61 -1.34
CA ARG A 56 -19.85 14.79 -0.48
C ARG A 56 -20.97 14.55 0.52
N ALA A 57 -22.08 13.97 0.05
CA ALA A 57 -23.22 13.63 0.91
C ALA A 57 -22.85 12.61 2.01
N LEU A 58 -21.92 11.68 1.72
CA LEU A 58 -21.40 10.76 2.74
C LEU A 58 -20.53 11.49 3.78
N ILE A 59 -19.72 12.46 3.35
CA ILE A 59 -18.91 13.27 4.27
C ILE A 59 -19.78 14.18 5.14
N GLU A 60 -20.85 14.74 4.59
CA GLU A 60 -21.79 15.61 5.33
C GLU A 60 -22.69 14.85 6.31
N ASP A 61 -22.79 13.51 6.21
CA ASP A 61 -23.65 12.71 7.07
C ASP A 61 -23.09 12.60 8.51
N ASP A 62 -23.77 13.22 9.49
CA ASP A 62 -23.50 13.05 10.94
C ASP A 62 -23.61 11.58 11.41
N GLY A 63 -24.16 10.71 10.56
CA GLY A 63 -24.16 9.26 10.64
C GLY A 63 -22.77 8.61 10.53
N VAL A 64 -21.76 9.31 10.01
CA VAL A 64 -20.42 8.77 9.68
C VAL A 64 -19.35 9.41 10.57
N ASP A 65 -18.61 8.59 11.31
CA ASP A 65 -17.53 9.01 12.22
C ASP A 65 -16.16 9.09 11.53
N ALA A 66 -15.88 8.22 10.56
CA ALA A 66 -14.63 8.20 9.81
C ALA A 66 -14.84 7.72 8.36
N VAL A 67 -13.93 8.10 7.47
CA VAL A 67 -14.05 7.86 6.02
C VAL A 67 -12.92 6.94 5.54
N ALA A 68 -13.28 5.85 4.86
CA ALA A 68 -12.33 5.02 4.13
C ALA A 68 -12.45 5.27 2.62
N ILE A 69 -11.33 5.47 1.94
CA ILE A 69 -11.29 5.93 0.55
C ILE A 69 -10.62 4.87 -0.33
N ALA A 70 -11.31 4.44 -1.39
CA ALA A 70 -10.83 3.47 -2.38
C ALA A 70 -11.18 3.93 -3.80
N THR A 71 -10.69 5.12 -4.17
CA THR A 71 -10.92 5.77 -5.47
C THR A 71 -9.61 5.93 -6.25
N VAL A 72 -9.66 6.58 -7.41
CA VAL A 72 -8.45 7.00 -8.14
C VAL A 72 -7.68 8.09 -7.35
N PRO A 73 -6.35 8.23 -7.55
CA PRO A 73 -5.52 9.09 -6.71
C PRO A 73 -5.92 10.57 -6.68
N SER A 74 -6.22 11.20 -7.82
CA SER A 74 -6.68 12.61 -7.85
C SER A 74 -7.96 12.85 -7.07
N LEU A 75 -8.92 11.92 -7.16
CA LEU A 75 -10.19 12.02 -6.44
C LEU A 75 -10.00 11.74 -4.94
N GLN A 76 -9.08 10.84 -4.58
CA GLN A 76 -8.75 10.53 -3.21
C GLN A 76 -8.24 11.77 -2.45
N THR A 77 -7.39 12.58 -3.08
CA THR A 77 -6.92 13.87 -2.52
C THR A 77 -8.11 14.75 -2.11
N GLN A 78 -9.07 14.94 -3.01
CA GLN A 78 -10.24 15.81 -2.76
C GLN A 78 -11.11 15.28 -1.62
N ILE A 79 -11.38 13.97 -1.60
CA ILE A 79 -12.20 13.34 -0.56
C ILE A 79 -11.51 13.44 0.80
N ALA A 80 -10.20 13.17 0.86
CA ALA A 80 -9.43 13.22 2.11
C ALA A 80 -9.43 14.63 2.71
N LEU A 81 -9.18 15.66 1.90
CA LEU A 81 -9.19 17.05 2.35
C LEU A 81 -10.57 17.46 2.88
N ALA A 82 -11.64 17.09 2.18
CA ALA A 82 -13.00 17.39 2.62
C ALA A 82 -13.38 16.65 3.92
N ALA A 83 -12.99 15.38 4.06
CA ALA A 83 -13.27 14.59 5.25
C ALA A 83 -12.54 15.15 6.48
N LEU A 84 -11.25 15.49 6.34
CA LEU A 84 -10.46 16.09 7.42
C LEU A 84 -11.02 17.47 7.81
N ALA A 85 -11.40 18.29 6.83
CA ALA A 85 -12.05 19.58 7.09
C ALA A 85 -13.40 19.44 7.81
N ALA A 86 -14.13 18.35 7.56
CA ALA A 86 -15.37 18.00 8.26
C ALA A 86 -15.13 17.33 9.64
N GLY A 87 -13.89 17.24 10.11
CA GLY A 87 -13.56 16.65 11.41
C GLY A 87 -13.56 15.11 11.42
N LYS A 88 -13.48 14.47 10.24
CA LYS A 88 -13.58 13.01 10.10
C LYS A 88 -12.20 12.39 9.81
N PRO A 89 -11.73 11.46 10.66
CA PRO A 89 -10.51 10.68 10.40
C PRO A 89 -10.57 9.93 9.07
N VAL A 90 -9.42 9.72 8.44
CA VAL A 90 -9.32 9.18 7.07
C VAL A 90 -8.43 7.95 6.99
N PHE A 91 -8.94 6.88 6.37
CA PHE A 91 -8.16 5.73 5.92
C PHE A 91 -8.16 5.70 4.39
N ALA A 92 -7.03 5.97 3.75
CA ALA A 92 -6.96 6.10 2.30
C ALA A 92 -6.19 4.94 1.64
N GLU A 93 -6.50 4.66 0.38
CA GLU A 93 -5.75 3.71 -0.45
C GLU A 93 -4.37 4.26 -0.83
N LYS A 94 -3.51 3.38 -1.33
CA LYS A 94 -2.26 3.77 -2.01
C LYS A 94 -2.44 3.75 -3.54
N PRO A 95 -1.68 4.56 -4.30
CA PRO A 95 -0.78 5.62 -3.85
C PRO A 95 -1.57 6.77 -3.20
N MET A 96 -0.92 7.53 -2.32
CA MET A 96 -1.59 8.54 -1.50
C MET A 96 -2.27 9.63 -2.33
N ALA A 97 -1.61 10.10 -3.39
CA ALA A 97 -2.10 11.16 -4.27
C ALA A 97 -1.54 11.00 -5.70
N SER A 98 -2.03 11.82 -6.64
CA SER A 98 -1.56 11.78 -8.02
C SER A 98 -0.20 12.45 -8.21
N THR A 99 0.10 13.46 -7.37
CA THR A 99 1.34 14.25 -7.41
C THR A 99 1.94 14.42 -6.02
N LEU A 100 3.21 14.84 -5.97
CA LEU A 100 3.88 15.15 -4.71
C LEU A 100 3.23 16.35 -3.99
N ASP A 101 2.79 17.36 -4.72
CA ASP A 101 2.16 18.56 -4.15
C ASP A 101 0.79 18.25 -3.54
N GLU A 102 0.01 17.37 -4.18
CA GLU A 102 -1.24 16.88 -3.60
C GLU A 102 -1.00 16.05 -2.33
N ALA A 103 0.00 15.16 -2.34
CA ALA A 103 0.36 14.40 -1.13
C ALA A 103 0.85 15.31 -0.01
N ARG A 104 1.59 16.38 -0.33
CA ARG A 104 1.97 17.43 0.64
C ARG A 104 0.72 18.07 1.23
N THR A 105 -0.22 18.50 0.39
CA THR A 105 -1.46 19.15 0.82
C THR A 105 -2.28 18.25 1.74
N MET A 106 -2.37 16.95 1.43
CA MET A 106 -3.02 15.97 2.31
C MET A 106 -2.32 15.80 3.65
N LEU A 107 -0.98 15.74 3.68
CA LEU A 107 -0.21 15.65 4.92
C LEU A 107 -0.42 16.90 5.79
N ASP A 108 -0.32 18.08 5.20
CA ASP A 108 -0.49 19.36 5.92
C ASP A 108 -1.90 19.48 6.50
N ALA A 109 -2.94 19.02 5.78
CA ALA A 109 -4.30 18.97 6.28
C ALA A 109 -4.48 17.96 7.43
N ALA A 110 -3.82 16.79 7.34
CA ALA A 110 -3.84 15.81 8.42
C ALA A 110 -3.19 16.37 9.69
N ASP A 111 -2.02 16.98 9.56
CA ASP A 111 -1.29 17.60 10.67
C ASP A 111 -2.08 18.75 11.30
N ALA A 112 -2.69 19.62 10.48
CA ALA A 112 -3.54 20.70 10.95
C ALA A 112 -4.80 20.21 11.68
N SER A 113 -5.39 19.10 11.22
CA SER A 113 -6.60 18.53 11.84
C SER A 113 -6.33 17.81 13.16
N GLY A 114 -5.11 17.26 13.33
CA GLY A 114 -4.76 16.38 14.45
C GLY A 114 -5.56 15.06 14.47
N LEU A 115 -6.27 14.72 13.40
CA LEU A 115 -7.10 13.52 13.30
C LEU A 115 -6.27 12.30 12.91
N PRO A 116 -6.63 11.09 13.36
CA PRO A 116 -5.99 9.86 12.89
C PRO A 116 -6.09 9.71 11.37
N THR A 117 -4.96 9.38 10.75
CA THR A 117 -4.90 9.01 9.34
C THR A 117 -4.24 7.65 9.14
N GLY A 118 -4.66 6.93 8.09
CA GLY A 118 -4.13 5.65 7.66
C GLY A 118 -3.97 5.58 6.15
N ILE A 119 -2.98 4.81 5.67
CA ILE A 119 -2.77 4.46 4.27
C ILE A 119 -2.72 2.94 4.14
N ASP A 120 -3.43 2.36 3.17
CA ASP A 120 -3.46 0.90 2.94
C ASP A 120 -2.17 0.35 2.29
N PHE A 121 -1.06 0.38 3.03
CA PHE A 121 0.15 -0.36 2.69
C PHE A 121 0.15 -1.77 3.30
N ASN A 122 -0.88 -2.57 3.02
CA ASN A 122 -1.15 -3.87 3.63
C ASN A 122 -0.08 -4.98 3.56
N PHE A 123 0.91 -4.94 2.67
CA PHE A 123 1.90 -6.04 2.54
C PHE A 123 2.60 -6.41 3.85
N HIS A 124 2.95 -5.41 4.66
CA HIS A 124 3.62 -5.69 5.93
C HIS A 124 2.71 -6.41 6.92
N GLU A 125 1.38 -6.40 6.76
CA GLU A 125 0.45 -7.17 7.60
C GLU A 125 0.31 -8.65 7.23
N ILE A 126 1.03 -9.12 6.21
CA ILE A 126 1.12 -10.55 5.88
C ILE A 126 1.94 -11.25 6.96
N MET A 127 1.46 -12.37 7.51
CA MET A 127 2.14 -13.04 8.65
C MET A 127 3.55 -13.52 8.30
N ALA A 128 3.78 -14.01 7.08
CA ALA A 128 5.12 -14.37 6.62
C ALA A 128 6.07 -13.16 6.63
N TRP A 129 5.56 -11.97 6.30
CA TRP A 129 6.33 -10.73 6.27
C TRP A 129 6.61 -10.21 7.69
N GLN A 130 5.62 -10.26 8.58
CA GLN A 130 5.81 -9.98 10.01
C GLN A 130 6.86 -10.91 10.63
N ARG A 131 6.82 -12.21 10.32
CA ARG A 131 7.82 -13.16 10.79
C ARG A 131 9.21 -12.86 10.24
N ALA A 132 9.31 -12.56 8.94
CA ALA A 132 10.58 -12.16 8.33
C ALA A 132 11.17 -10.90 8.99
N LYS A 133 10.33 -9.90 9.27
CA LYS A 133 10.74 -8.66 9.95
C LYS A 133 11.25 -8.94 11.36
N ALA A 134 10.52 -9.74 12.14
CA ALA A 134 10.96 -10.14 13.48
C ALA A 134 12.32 -10.85 13.43
N MET A 135 12.52 -11.78 12.49
CA MET A 135 13.81 -12.47 12.32
C MET A 135 14.94 -11.52 11.91
N LEU A 136 14.68 -10.54 11.04
CA LEU A 136 15.66 -9.51 10.69
C LEU A 136 16.04 -8.66 11.91
N ASP A 137 15.06 -8.23 12.70
CA ASP A 137 15.26 -7.43 13.92
C ASP A 137 16.01 -8.20 15.01
N GLU A 138 15.78 -9.51 15.11
CA GLU A 138 16.49 -10.45 15.99
C GLU A 138 17.92 -10.76 15.50
N GLY A 139 18.33 -10.25 14.32
CA GLY A 139 19.66 -10.45 13.77
C GLY A 139 19.88 -11.83 13.13
N ALA A 140 18.82 -12.50 12.66
CA ALA A 140 18.88 -13.88 12.15
C ALA A 140 19.83 -14.07 10.94
N ILE A 141 20.20 -12.99 10.24
CA ILE A 141 21.14 -13.00 9.12
C ILE A 141 22.44 -12.21 9.39
N GLY A 142 22.65 -11.70 10.61
CA GLY A 142 23.75 -10.77 10.91
C GLY A 142 23.55 -9.41 10.23
N LYS A 143 24.64 -8.70 9.94
CA LYS A 143 24.57 -7.39 9.25
C LYS A 143 24.09 -7.55 7.81
N LEU A 144 23.06 -6.79 7.42
CA LEU A 144 22.54 -6.79 6.05
C LEU A 144 23.60 -6.28 5.06
N ARG A 145 23.83 -7.05 4.00
CA ARG A 145 24.76 -6.68 2.92
C ARG A 145 24.02 -6.09 1.73
N HIS A 146 22.99 -6.78 1.24
CA HIS A 146 22.13 -6.29 0.16
C HIS A 146 20.76 -6.98 0.14
N VAL A 147 19.84 -6.40 -0.62
CA VAL A 147 18.49 -6.93 -0.86
C VAL A 147 18.23 -7.06 -2.36
N THR A 148 17.59 -8.14 -2.78
CA THR A 148 17.05 -8.28 -4.14
C THR A 148 15.53 -8.33 -4.09
N VAL A 149 14.88 -7.69 -5.06
CA VAL A 149 13.43 -7.74 -5.23
C VAL A 149 13.11 -8.06 -6.68
N HIS A 150 12.33 -9.11 -6.88
CA HIS A 150 11.76 -9.48 -8.17
C HIS A 150 10.25 -9.55 -8.04
N TRP A 151 9.53 -8.71 -8.78
CA TRP A 151 8.08 -8.80 -8.85
C TRP A 151 7.62 -8.84 -10.31
N HIS A 152 7.46 -10.05 -10.83
CA HIS A 152 7.16 -10.30 -12.24
C HIS A 152 5.82 -11.01 -12.33
N VAL A 153 4.81 -10.26 -12.74
CA VAL A 153 3.44 -10.73 -12.85
C VAL A 153 2.80 -10.17 -14.13
N GLU A 154 1.68 -10.73 -14.53
CA GLU A 154 0.80 -10.12 -15.52
C GLU A 154 -0.44 -9.62 -14.79
N ASN A 155 -0.64 -8.30 -14.77
CA ASN A 155 -1.83 -7.76 -14.12
C ASN A 155 -3.06 -7.88 -15.02
N TYR A 156 -4.24 -7.86 -14.42
CA TYR A 156 -5.52 -8.01 -15.13
C TYR A 156 -5.71 -6.97 -16.25
N ALA A 157 -5.25 -5.73 -16.06
CA ALA A 157 -5.39 -4.67 -17.05
C ALA A 157 -4.54 -4.96 -18.30
N ILE A 158 -3.30 -5.42 -18.15
CA ILE A 158 -2.44 -5.84 -19.26
C ILE A 158 -3.01 -7.07 -19.95
N GLN A 159 -3.40 -8.09 -19.19
CA GLN A 159 -3.99 -9.33 -19.71
C GLN A 159 -5.22 -9.05 -20.60
N ASN A 160 -6.06 -8.09 -20.19
CA ASN A 160 -7.30 -7.72 -20.89
C ASN A 160 -7.17 -6.47 -21.76
N ARG A 161 -5.93 -5.99 -22.02
CA ARG A 161 -5.63 -4.82 -22.86
C ARG A 161 -6.40 -3.54 -22.46
N MET A 162 -6.61 -3.37 -21.17
CA MET A 162 -7.27 -2.20 -20.59
C MET A 162 -6.29 -1.04 -20.40
N ARG A 163 -6.67 0.14 -20.88
CA ARG A 163 -5.97 1.40 -20.60
C ARG A 163 -6.68 2.11 -19.46
N ASN A 164 -6.06 2.16 -18.29
CA ASN A 164 -6.57 2.88 -17.12
C ASN A 164 -5.41 3.38 -16.27
N TRP A 165 -5.70 4.08 -15.17
CA TRP A 165 -4.68 4.65 -14.29
C TRP A 165 -3.66 3.62 -13.76
N LYS A 166 -3.97 2.31 -13.72
CA LYS A 166 -3.02 1.27 -13.27
C LYS A 166 -1.94 0.94 -14.30
N THR A 167 -2.12 1.34 -15.57
CA THR A 167 -1.21 1.03 -16.68
C THR A 167 -0.72 2.28 -17.40
N LEU A 168 -1.46 3.38 -17.35
CA LEU A 168 -1.09 4.70 -17.87
C LEU A 168 -0.26 5.48 -16.85
N ARG A 169 0.65 6.32 -17.34
CA ARG A 169 1.49 7.21 -16.51
C ARG A 169 0.68 8.27 -15.74
N ASP A 170 -0.43 8.71 -16.32
CA ASP A 170 -1.22 9.82 -15.81
C ASP A 170 -1.90 9.49 -14.46
N ASP A 171 -2.29 10.54 -13.72
CA ASP A 171 -3.03 10.45 -12.45
C ASP A 171 -2.31 9.62 -11.35
N GLY A 172 -0.98 9.77 -11.25
CA GLY A 172 -0.16 9.05 -10.27
C GLY A 172 -0.07 7.54 -10.51
N GLY A 173 -0.35 7.12 -11.74
CA GLY A 173 -0.57 5.74 -12.13
C GLY A 173 0.67 4.93 -12.50
N GLY A 174 0.42 3.94 -13.35
CA GLY A 174 1.43 3.07 -13.94
C GLY A 174 2.14 2.18 -12.93
N VAL A 175 3.25 1.59 -13.37
CA VAL A 175 4.06 0.67 -12.55
C VAL A 175 4.53 1.29 -11.23
N LEU A 176 4.86 2.59 -11.24
CA LEU A 176 5.36 3.29 -10.06
C LEU A 176 4.28 3.45 -8.98
N GLY A 177 3.13 4.02 -9.34
CA GLY A 177 2.05 4.24 -8.38
C GLY A 177 1.38 2.95 -7.93
N ASN A 178 1.17 2.01 -8.85
CA ASN A 178 0.41 0.80 -8.55
C ASN A 178 1.23 -0.25 -7.77
N PHE A 179 2.49 -0.47 -8.14
CA PHE A 179 3.33 -1.53 -7.56
C PHE A 179 4.49 -0.99 -6.73
N ILE A 180 5.27 -0.04 -7.25
CA ILE A 180 6.45 0.45 -6.55
C ILE A 180 6.11 1.24 -5.29
N SER A 181 4.92 1.83 -5.19
CA SER A 181 4.42 2.40 -3.94
C SER A 181 4.46 1.40 -2.78
N HIS A 182 4.05 0.14 -3.01
CA HIS A 182 4.21 -0.92 -2.01
C HIS A 182 5.69 -1.21 -1.74
N CYS A 183 6.50 -1.31 -2.79
CA CYS A 183 7.93 -1.63 -2.66
C CYS A 183 8.69 -0.61 -1.83
N PHE A 184 8.48 0.69 -2.08
CA PHE A 184 9.11 1.72 -1.29
C PHE A 184 8.68 1.66 0.17
N HIS A 185 7.39 1.48 0.44
CA HIS A 185 6.92 1.34 1.83
C HIS A 185 7.56 0.15 2.53
N TYR A 186 7.47 -1.05 1.93
CA TYR A 186 7.92 -2.24 2.62
C TYR A 186 9.44 -2.35 2.71
N LEU A 187 10.20 -1.81 1.75
CA LEU A 187 11.66 -1.81 1.82
C LEU A 187 12.14 -0.91 2.95
N GLU A 188 11.54 0.29 3.10
CA GLU A 188 11.85 1.16 4.24
C GLU A 188 11.38 0.56 5.56
N TRP A 189 10.26 -0.17 5.57
CA TRP A 189 9.80 -0.90 6.75
C TRP A 189 10.75 -2.04 7.15
N PHE A 190 11.23 -2.84 6.20
CA PHE A 190 12.14 -3.95 6.48
C PHE A 190 13.54 -3.50 6.90
N VAL A 191 14.12 -2.55 6.16
CA VAL A 191 15.55 -2.25 6.21
C VAL A 191 15.85 -0.90 6.85
N GLY A 192 14.97 0.07 6.68
CA GLY A 192 15.18 1.46 7.06
C GLY A 192 15.25 2.40 5.86
N PRO A 193 15.51 3.69 6.09
CA PRO A 193 15.30 4.73 5.09
C PRO A 193 16.24 4.62 3.88
N LEU A 194 15.68 4.85 2.70
CA LEU A 194 16.43 5.03 1.47
C LEU A 194 17.11 6.40 1.45
N SER A 195 18.39 6.43 1.07
CA SER A 195 19.18 7.66 0.90
C SER A 195 19.33 8.08 -0.56
N GLY A 196 19.17 7.16 -1.51
CA GLY A 196 19.29 7.47 -2.93
C GLY A 196 18.76 6.36 -3.82
N LEU A 197 18.44 6.70 -5.07
CA LEU A 197 17.96 5.75 -6.07
C LEU A 197 18.36 6.12 -7.49
N GLN A 198 18.42 5.12 -8.36
CA GLN A 198 18.37 5.27 -9.81
C GLN A 198 17.24 4.40 -10.37
N ALA A 199 16.45 4.95 -11.30
CA ALA A 199 15.30 4.25 -11.87
C ALA A 199 15.28 4.33 -13.41
N ARG A 200 14.79 3.24 -14.02
CA ARG A 200 14.44 3.16 -15.44
C ARG A 200 13.05 2.59 -15.57
N VAL A 201 12.13 3.35 -16.14
CA VAL A 201 10.73 2.97 -16.36
C VAL A 201 10.50 2.79 -17.85
N GLY A 202 9.82 1.71 -18.22
CA GLY A 202 9.49 1.38 -19.60
C GLY A 202 8.08 0.83 -19.76
N GLY A 203 7.57 0.97 -20.98
CA GLY A 203 6.29 0.43 -21.43
C GLY A 203 6.41 -0.89 -22.17
N LEU A 204 5.34 -1.24 -22.89
CA LEU A 204 5.36 -2.34 -23.84
C LEU A 204 6.07 -1.89 -25.13
N PRO A 205 6.73 -2.80 -25.87
CA PRO A 205 7.28 -2.47 -27.18
C PRO A 205 6.21 -1.88 -28.10
N GLY A 206 6.42 -0.64 -28.57
CA GLY A 206 5.49 0.08 -29.44
C GLY A 206 4.35 0.84 -28.74
N ASP A 207 4.35 0.90 -27.40
CA ASP A 207 3.35 1.66 -26.62
C ASP A 207 4.01 2.40 -25.45
N ASP A 208 4.61 3.55 -25.77
CA ASP A 208 5.36 4.40 -24.83
C ASP A 208 4.45 5.15 -23.83
N ALA A 209 3.13 5.08 -24.00
CA ALA A 209 2.17 5.67 -23.09
C ALA A 209 1.86 4.77 -21.88
N LEU A 210 2.29 3.50 -21.91
CA LEU A 210 2.19 2.60 -20.78
C LEU A 210 3.47 2.64 -19.95
N ASP A 211 3.33 2.60 -18.62
CA ASP A 211 4.43 2.35 -17.71
C ASP A 211 4.16 0.98 -17.05
N THR A 212 4.83 -0.07 -17.52
CA THR A 212 4.55 -1.46 -17.10
C THR A 212 5.72 -2.13 -16.39
N THR A 213 6.93 -1.63 -16.62
CA THR A 213 8.17 -2.26 -16.18
C THR A 213 9.12 -1.23 -15.60
N VAL A 214 9.85 -1.60 -14.56
CA VAL A 214 10.82 -0.74 -13.90
C VAL A 214 11.99 -1.55 -13.35
N ALA A 215 13.19 -1.01 -13.54
CA ALA A 215 14.41 -1.49 -12.92
C ALA A 215 15.02 -0.37 -12.07
N MET A 216 15.48 -0.71 -10.87
CA MET A 216 16.02 0.25 -9.91
C MET A 216 17.25 -0.28 -9.19
N ALA A 217 18.20 0.64 -8.97
CA ALA A 217 19.26 0.51 -7.98
C ALA A 217 18.95 1.45 -6.82
N LEU A 218 18.95 0.93 -5.60
CA LEU A 218 18.56 1.65 -4.39
C LEU A 218 19.71 1.64 -3.39
N GLN A 219 19.85 2.72 -2.63
CA GLN A 219 20.81 2.85 -1.53
C GLN A 219 20.07 3.20 -0.24
N TYR A 220 20.39 2.46 0.83
CA TYR A 220 19.91 2.75 2.18
C TYR A 220 20.86 3.70 2.90
N ALA A 221 20.32 4.45 3.86
CA ALA A 221 21.12 5.32 4.74
C ALA A 221 22.15 4.53 5.58
N SER A 222 21.92 3.22 5.80
CA SER A 222 22.88 2.31 6.44
C SER A 222 24.08 1.96 5.56
N GLY A 223 24.04 2.29 4.26
CA GLY A 223 25.06 1.96 3.27
C GLY A 223 24.80 0.68 2.47
N SER A 224 23.85 -0.17 2.89
CA SER A 224 23.44 -1.34 2.12
C SER A 224 22.79 -0.94 0.79
N LEU A 225 22.85 -1.83 -0.21
CA LEU A 225 22.24 -1.62 -1.53
C LEU A 225 21.05 -2.56 -1.74
N ALA A 226 20.13 -2.17 -2.62
CA ALA A 226 19.13 -3.08 -3.16
C ALA A 226 18.98 -2.96 -4.67
N SER A 227 18.69 -4.08 -5.31
CA SER A 227 18.26 -4.14 -6.71
C SER A 227 16.79 -4.52 -6.77
N LEU A 228 16.00 -3.76 -7.50
CA LEU A 228 14.58 -4.03 -7.70
C LEU A 228 14.28 -4.13 -9.19
N SER A 229 13.64 -5.23 -9.58
CA SER A 229 13.08 -5.41 -10.92
C SER A 229 11.60 -5.75 -10.78
N MET A 230 10.75 -4.96 -11.43
CA MET A 230 9.31 -5.17 -11.39
C MET A 230 8.71 -5.02 -12.79
N SER A 231 7.83 -5.94 -13.17
CA SER A 231 7.03 -5.85 -14.38
C SER A 231 5.64 -6.39 -14.14
N CYS A 232 4.61 -5.62 -14.53
CA CYS A 232 3.22 -6.06 -14.55
C CYS A 232 2.78 -6.61 -15.92
N ALA A 233 3.74 -6.84 -16.83
CA ALA A 233 3.53 -7.38 -18.17
C ALA A 233 4.28 -8.70 -18.40
N SER A 234 4.62 -9.41 -17.32
CA SER A 234 5.32 -10.70 -17.40
C SER A 234 4.33 -11.85 -17.52
N PHE A 235 4.05 -12.29 -18.74
CA PHE A 235 3.22 -13.47 -19.00
C PHE A 235 3.80 -14.70 -18.27
N ARG A 236 3.00 -15.32 -17.38
CA ARG A 236 3.45 -16.39 -16.47
C ARG A 236 4.70 -16.01 -15.67
N GLY A 237 4.77 -14.75 -15.24
CA GLY A 237 5.88 -14.24 -14.45
C GLY A 237 6.14 -15.05 -13.18
N SER A 238 7.34 -14.89 -12.63
CA SER A 238 7.85 -15.67 -11.50
C SER A 238 7.18 -15.36 -10.16
N GLY A 239 6.30 -14.36 -10.09
CA GLY A 239 5.66 -13.92 -8.85
C GLY A 239 6.44 -12.81 -8.15
N HIS A 240 6.37 -12.76 -6.82
CA HIS A 240 6.99 -11.76 -5.97
C HIS A 240 7.98 -12.42 -5.01
N CYS A 241 9.27 -12.13 -5.20
CA CYS A 241 10.37 -12.62 -4.36
C CYS A 241 11.17 -11.45 -3.78
N ILE A 242 11.49 -11.55 -2.49
CA ILE A 242 12.36 -10.62 -1.77
C ILE A 242 13.41 -11.44 -1.04
N GLU A 243 14.68 -11.14 -1.28
CA GLU A 243 15.80 -11.86 -0.67
C GLU A 243 16.68 -10.88 0.11
N PHE A 244 16.92 -11.21 1.37
CA PHE A 244 17.78 -10.45 2.28
C PHE A 244 19.06 -11.24 2.52
N TYR A 245 20.19 -10.69 2.07
CA TYR A 245 21.49 -11.32 2.20
C TYR A 245 22.30 -10.62 3.29
N GLY A 246 22.58 -11.35 4.36
CA GLY A 246 23.35 -10.86 5.49
C GLY A 246 24.75 -11.45 5.59
N GLU A 247 25.46 -11.07 6.64
CA GLU A 247 26.77 -11.60 6.99
C GLU A 247 26.74 -13.11 7.30
N ASP A 248 25.72 -13.54 8.05
CA ASP A 248 25.65 -14.87 8.65
C ASP A 248 24.53 -15.74 8.09
N GLY A 249 23.63 -15.17 7.28
CA GLY A 249 22.48 -15.89 6.75
C GLY A 249 21.75 -15.21 5.61
N THR A 250 20.68 -15.86 5.17
CA THR A 250 19.78 -15.41 4.11
C THR A 250 18.34 -15.61 4.55
N LEU A 251 17.47 -14.63 4.28
CA LEU A 251 16.02 -14.73 4.40
C LEU A 251 15.37 -14.51 3.04
N VAL A 252 14.39 -15.33 2.67
CA VAL A 252 13.68 -15.22 1.40
C VAL A 252 12.18 -15.26 1.65
N LEU A 253 11.46 -14.27 1.12
CA LEU A 253 10.01 -14.27 0.98
C LEU A 253 9.68 -14.51 -0.50
N ASP A 254 8.96 -15.57 -0.82
CA ASP A 254 8.60 -15.91 -2.20
C ASP A 254 7.10 -16.21 -2.32
N ASN A 255 6.42 -15.57 -3.27
CA ASN A 255 5.02 -15.86 -3.62
C ASN A 255 4.90 -16.02 -5.13
N ARG A 256 4.62 -17.26 -5.57
CA ARG A 256 4.44 -17.62 -6.98
C ARG A 256 2.99 -17.77 -7.41
N THR A 257 2.05 -17.46 -6.51
CA THR A 257 0.62 -17.65 -6.78
C THR A 257 0.02 -16.46 -7.53
N ALA A 258 -1.17 -16.66 -8.09
CA ALA A 258 -1.91 -15.57 -8.75
C ALA A 258 -2.47 -14.55 -7.74
N ASP A 259 -2.67 -14.95 -6.48
CA ASP A 259 -3.01 -14.04 -5.41
C ASP A 259 -1.71 -13.39 -4.91
N TYR A 260 -1.53 -12.11 -5.20
CA TYR A 260 -0.26 -11.44 -4.90
C TYR A 260 -0.05 -11.13 -3.41
N MET A 261 -1.07 -11.36 -2.55
CA MET A 261 -0.96 -11.17 -1.09
C MET A 261 -0.94 -12.49 -0.34
N ARG A 262 -1.69 -13.50 -0.80
CA ARG A 262 -1.71 -14.84 -0.21
C ARG A 262 -0.66 -15.75 -0.83
N GLY A 263 -0.02 -16.58 -0.01
CA GLY A 263 0.88 -17.65 -0.49
C GLY A 263 2.38 -17.33 -0.40
N PHE A 264 2.77 -16.26 0.29
CA PHE A 264 4.16 -16.04 0.64
C PHE A 264 4.72 -17.17 1.51
N GLN A 265 5.79 -17.78 1.04
CA GLN A 265 6.61 -18.72 1.78
C GLN A 265 7.85 -17.99 2.31
N LEU A 266 8.12 -18.14 3.60
CA LEU A 266 9.35 -17.65 4.22
C LEU A 266 10.36 -18.80 4.27
N SER A 267 11.60 -18.53 3.90
CA SER A 267 12.72 -19.46 4.09
C SER A 267 13.92 -18.76 4.72
N HIS A 268 14.70 -19.50 5.49
CA HIS A 268 15.88 -19.01 6.22
C HIS A 268 17.06 -19.98 6.10
N ALA A 269 18.26 -19.43 6.00
CA ALA A 269 19.53 -20.15 6.09
C ALA A 269 20.48 -19.42 7.03
N LYS A 270 21.26 -20.18 7.81
CA LYS A 270 22.43 -19.68 8.55
C LYS A 270 23.60 -20.62 8.29
N ARG A 271 24.82 -20.09 8.10
CA ARG A 271 26.00 -20.95 7.82
C ARG A 271 26.19 -22.03 8.90
N PRO A 272 26.53 -23.27 8.52
CA PRO A 272 26.74 -23.80 7.16
C PRO A 272 25.47 -24.38 6.48
N GLY A 273 24.29 -24.17 7.06
CA GLY A 273 23.03 -24.77 6.60
C GLY A 273 22.48 -24.18 5.30
N GLU A 274 21.56 -24.93 4.70
CA GLU A 274 20.85 -24.55 3.47
C GLU A 274 19.58 -23.74 3.78
N LEU A 275 19.00 -23.16 2.72
CA LEU A 275 17.74 -22.44 2.81
C LEU A 275 16.60 -23.42 3.08
N THR A 276 15.95 -23.27 4.24
CA THR A 276 14.86 -24.14 4.68
C THR A 276 13.58 -23.34 4.93
N PRO A 277 12.39 -23.89 4.65
CA PRO A 277 11.14 -23.21 4.93
C PRO A 277 10.97 -22.92 6.43
N VAL A 278 10.50 -21.71 6.74
CA VAL A 278 10.06 -21.30 8.07
C VAL A 278 8.54 -21.41 8.08
N PRO A 279 7.94 -22.32 8.87
CA PRO A 279 6.49 -22.43 8.96
C PRO A 279 5.87 -21.14 9.47
N VAL A 280 4.88 -20.64 8.75
CA VAL A 280 4.06 -19.49 9.14
C VAL A 280 2.62 -19.81 8.81
N GLU A 281 1.74 -19.65 9.80
CA GLU A 281 0.31 -19.85 9.64
C GLU A 281 -0.41 -18.50 9.65
N ASP A 282 -1.46 -18.38 8.84
CA ASP A 282 -2.40 -17.27 8.87
C ASP A 282 -3.84 -17.82 8.75
N PRO A 283 -4.41 -18.32 9.86
CA PRO A 283 -5.78 -18.86 9.84
C PRO A 283 -6.82 -17.79 9.51
N ALA A 284 -6.53 -16.51 9.80
CA ALA A 284 -7.42 -15.40 9.49
C ALA A 284 -7.49 -15.15 7.97
N ASP A 285 -6.38 -15.31 7.25
CA ASP A 285 -6.36 -15.24 5.78
C ASP A 285 -6.97 -16.48 5.13
N ALA A 286 -6.68 -17.69 5.64
CA ALA A 286 -7.17 -18.94 5.05
C ALA A 286 -8.70 -19.01 4.87
N GLY A 287 -9.46 -18.32 5.73
CA GLY A 287 -10.92 -18.23 5.65
C GLY A 287 -11.48 -17.16 4.69
N GLN A 288 -10.63 -16.32 4.09
CA GLN A 288 -11.09 -15.21 3.24
C GLN A 288 -11.18 -15.62 1.76
N PRO A 289 -12.18 -15.11 1.02
CA PRO A 289 -12.27 -15.32 -0.43
C PRO A 289 -11.19 -14.57 -1.23
N ASP A 290 -10.47 -13.65 -0.59
CA ASP A 290 -9.50 -12.75 -1.21
C ASP A 290 -8.33 -12.51 -0.24
N GLY A 291 -7.09 -12.76 -0.69
CA GLY A 291 -5.88 -12.64 0.12
C GLY A 291 -5.56 -11.23 0.63
N ARG A 292 -6.26 -10.20 0.12
CA ARG A 292 -6.10 -8.82 0.57
C ARG A 292 -6.87 -8.52 1.86
N ILE A 293 -7.93 -9.28 2.14
CA ILE A 293 -8.86 -8.95 3.23
C ILE A 293 -8.15 -9.05 4.58
N ALA A 294 -7.49 -10.17 4.91
CA ALA A 294 -6.88 -10.34 6.23
C ALA A 294 -5.77 -9.30 6.53
N PRO A 295 -4.83 -9.02 5.61
CA PRO A 295 -3.89 -7.92 5.76
C PRO A 295 -4.57 -6.54 5.92
N ALA A 296 -5.58 -6.23 5.10
CA ALA A 296 -6.33 -4.98 5.23
C ALA A 296 -7.11 -4.88 6.56
N SER A 297 -7.67 -6.00 7.07
CA SER A 297 -8.34 -6.05 8.38
C SER A 297 -7.40 -5.68 9.52
N ARG A 298 -6.14 -6.11 9.46
CA ARG A 298 -5.14 -5.76 10.48
C ARG A 298 -4.79 -4.28 10.45
N LEU A 299 -4.67 -3.67 9.26
CA LEU A 299 -4.51 -2.23 9.14
C LEU A 299 -5.75 -1.46 9.62
N ALA A 300 -6.95 -1.92 9.24
CA ALA A 300 -8.20 -1.34 9.70
C ALA A 300 -8.31 -1.40 11.23
N ALA A 301 -7.93 -2.51 11.87
CA ALA A 301 -7.90 -2.66 13.32
C ALA A 301 -6.94 -1.65 13.98
N LYS A 302 -5.74 -1.44 13.42
CA LYS A 302 -4.79 -0.41 13.91
C LYS A 302 -5.34 1.00 13.77
N PHE A 303 -6.08 1.28 12.69
CA PHE A 303 -6.78 2.54 12.52
C PHE A 303 -7.89 2.71 13.57
N ILE A 304 -8.70 1.68 13.80
CA ILE A 304 -9.74 1.65 14.84
C ILE A 304 -9.14 1.82 16.25
N ASP A 305 -7.98 1.22 16.54
CA ASP A 305 -7.27 1.43 17.81
C ASP A 305 -6.94 2.92 18.02
N CYS A 306 -6.50 3.61 16.96
CA CYS A 306 -6.23 5.05 17.02
C CYS A 306 -7.50 5.87 17.27
N LEU A 307 -8.64 5.47 16.68
CA LEU A 307 -9.94 6.12 16.90
C LEU A 307 -10.47 5.91 18.32
N ALA A 308 -10.24 4.73 18.91
CA ALA A 308 -10.71 4.37 20.24
C ALA A 308 -9.87 5.00 21.38
N SER A 309 -8.60 5.33 21.10
CA SER A 309 -7.64 5.84 22.08
C SER A 309 -7.82 7.35 22.39
N LYS A 310 -8.78 7.73 23.24
CA LYS A 310 -8.86 9.11 23.81
C LYS A 310 -8.26 9.15 25.23
N PRO A 311 -7.45 10.17 25.64
CA PRO A 311 -6.97 11.36 24.94
C PRO A 311 -5.45 11.32 24.59
N ARG A 312 -4.76 10.18 24.77
CA ARG A 312 -3.36 10.03 24.35
C ARG A 312 -3.30 9.59 22.89
N TYR A 313 -3.66 10.52 22.02
CA TYR A 313 -3.55 10.38 20.57
C TYR A 313 -2.10 10.02 20.20
N LYS A 314 -1.91 8.89 19.52
CA LYS A 314 -0.74 8.67 18.66
C LYS A 314 -1.23 8.92 17.22
N PRO A 315 -0.84 10.02 16.57
CA PRO A 315 -1.49 10.52 15.36
C PRO A 315 -1.39 9.64 14.10
N ASN A 316 -0.82 8.44 14.17
CA ASN A 316 -0.68 7.57 13.01
C ASN A 316 -1.15 6.16 13.35
N ALA A 317 -2.22 5.71 12.69
CA ALA A 317 -2.37 4.29 12.43
C ALA A 317 -1.14 3.92 11.61
N ALA A 318 -0.27 3.04 12.08
CA ALA A 318 0.92 2.71 11.32
C ALA A 318 0.50 1.80 10.15
N PRO A 319 0.61 2.23 8.87
CA PRO A 319 1.15 3.50 8.34
C PRO A 319 0.10 4.58 8.05
N GLY A 320 0.43 5.85 8.36
CA GLY A 320 -0.43 7.03 8.19
C GLY A 320 -0.01 7.93 7.02
N PHE A 321 -0.55 9.15 6.94
CA PHE A 321 -0.28 10.07 5.82
C PHE A 321 1.20 10.48 5.71
N ALA A 322 1.95 10.53 6.81
CA ALA A 322 3.40 10.77 6.76
C ALA A 322 4.14 9.67 5.96
N ALA A 323 3.74 8.41 6.11
CA ALA A 323 4.30 7.30 5.33
C ALA A 323 3.86 7.38 3.86
N GLY A 324 2.59 7.71 3.60
CA GLY A 324 2.10 7.95 2.25
C GLY A 324 2.87 9.06 1.53
N PHE A 325 3.13 10.17 2.21
CA PHE A 325 3.90 11.30 1.68
C PHE A 325 5.36 10.91 1.42
N ARG A 326 5.98 10.13 2.33
CA ARG A 326 7.33 9.59 2.12
C ARG A 326 7.40 8.74 0.86
N VAL A 327 6.44 7.84 0.66
CA VAL A 327 6.37 7.01 -0.54
C VAL A 327 6.14 7.87 -1.79
N GLN A 328 5.29 8.89 -1.73
CA GLN A 328 5.08 9.80 -2.86
C GLN A 328 6.37 10.55 -3.25
N ARG A 329 7.18 10.98 -2.28
CA ARG A 329 8.50 11.57 -2.54
C ARG A 329 9.45 10.61 -3.27
N LEU A 330 9.42 9.33 -2.90
CA LEU A 330 10.23 8.30 -3.55
C LEU A 330 9.76 8.01 -4.98
N ILE A 331 8.43 8.00 -5.21
CA ILE A 331 7.83 7.88 -6.55
C ILE A 331 8.26 9.06 -7.44
N ASP A 332 8.13 10.29 -6.94
CA ASP A 332 8.56 11.48 -7.66
C ASP A 332 10.08 11.43 -7.98
N ALA A 333 10.91 11.04 -7.01
CA ALA A 333 12.34 10.87 -7.24
C ALA A 333 12.66 9.81 -8.31
N ALA A 334 11.91 8.70 -8.34
CA ALA A 334 12.04 7.67 -9.37
C ALA A 334 11.70 8.23 -10.77
N GLN A 335 10.63 9.02 -10.87
CA GLN A 335 10.27 9.69 -12.13
C GLN A 335 11.36 10.67 -12.58
N ARG A 336 11.92 11.46 -11.65
CA ARG A 336 13.04 12.37 -11.93
C ARG A 336 14.29 11.62 -12.37
N SER A 337 14.66 10.55 -11.67
CA SER A 337 15.80 9.71 -12.03
C SER A 337 15.64 9.08 -13.43
N ASN A 338 14.44 8.58 -13.75
CA ASN A 338 14.15 8.04 -15.07
C ASN A 338 14.38 9.08 -16.17
N ARG A 339 13.79 10.28 -16.00
CA ARG A 339 13.89 11.38 -16.97
C ARG A 339 15.31 11.90 -17.15
N GLU A 340 16.04 12.09 -16.06
CA GLU A 340 17.37 12.73 -16.07
C GLU A 340 18.51 11.75 -16.28
N GLY A 341 18.23 10.46 -16.12
CA GLY A 341 19.17 9.41 -16.38
C GLY A 341 20.27 9.20 -15.35
N ARG A 342 20.09 9.70 -14.14
CA ARG A 342 21.10 9.74 -13.09
C ARG A 342 20.57 9.25 -11.75
N PHE A 343 21.49 9.01 -10.83
CA PHE A 343 21.17 8.79 -9.41
C PHE A 343 20.60 10.07 -8.79
N VAL A 344 19.62 9.91 -7.90
CA VAL A 344 18.91 10.98 -7.20
C VAL A 344 18.95 10.70 -5.70
N ASP A 345 19.41 11.67 -4.93
CA ASP A 345 19.39 11.62 -3.47
C ASP A 345 17.97 11.79 -2.94
N VAL A 346 17.59 10.92 -2.01
CA VAL A 346 16.26 10.87 -1.39
C VAL A 346 16.33 10.70 0.12
N ALA A 347 17.48 11.01 0.73
CA ALA A 347 17.65 10.99 2.17
C ALA A 347 16.45 11.67 2.87
N PRO A 348 15.96 11.10 3.99
CA PRO A 348 14.95 11.77 4.79
C PRO A 348 15.56 13.09 5.29
N GLY A 349 15.37 14.18 4.56
CA GLY A 349 15.56 15.52 5.12
C GLY A 349 14.60 15.68 6.29
N ASP A 350 14.99 16.49 7.29
CA ASP A 350 14.16 16.79 8.46
C ASP A 350 12.70 17.03 8.00
N LEU A 351 11.82 16.13 8.40
CA LEU A 351 10.38 16.20 8.13
C LEU A 351 9.82 17.38 8.96
N LYS A 352 10.07 18.60 8.51
CA LYS A 352 9.42 19.81 9.01
C LYS A 352 8.33 20.24 8.05
#